data_AF-A0A5A9DTN4-F1
#
_entry.id   AF-A0A5A9DTN4-F1
#
_cell.length_a   1.000
_cell.length_b   1.000
_cell.length_c   1.000
_cell.angle_alpha   90.00
_cell.angle_beta   90.00
_cell.angle_gamma   90.00
#
_symmetry.space_group_name_H-M   'P 1'
#
loop_
_entity.id
_entity.type
_entity.pdbx_description
1 polymer ?
#
loop_
_entity_poly.entity_id
_entity_poly.type
_entity_poly.pdbx_seq_one_letter_code
_entity_poly.pdbx_strand_id
1 'polypeptide(L)'
;MRCFCERKETFNLKMEADVGADPIWCVDCGCNLELEDTPLSIELKKKLIDWASKYGKWIDWDLDEIISNGIEMEEEHNREGEILTEHAKQELGDKYRITFSPSTMGRRYKTL
;
A
#
# COMPACT_ATOMS: atom_id res chain seq x y z
N MET A 1 11.36 11.64 -3.03
CA MET A 1 11.76 10.25 -3.38
C MET A 1 12.02 10.16 -4.87
N ARG A 2 13.01 9.39 -5.33
CA ARG A 2 13.34 9.28 -6.76
C ARG A 2 12.22 8.58 -7.52
N CYS A 3 11.85 9.09 -8.68
CA CYS A 3 10.78 8.53 -9.50
C CYS A 3 11.00 8.87 -10.99
N PHE A 4 10.06 8.48 -11.85
CA PHE A 4 10.12 8.75 -13.29
C PHE A 4 9.50 10.07 -13.74
N CYS A 5 9.07 10.94 -12.82
CA CYS A 5 8.65 12.30 -13.17
C CYS A 5 9.76 13.09 -13.87
N GLU A 6 9.41 14.19 -14.55
CA GLU A 6 10.37 15.08 -15.21
C GLU A 6 11.47 15.57 -14.24
N ARG A 7 11.07 15.95 -13.02
CA ARG A 7 11.98 16.40 -11.95
C ARG A 7 12.81 15.28 -11.33
N LYS A 8 12.59 14.02 -11.71
CA LYS A 8 13.22 12.79 -11.16
C LYS A 8 13.02 12.58 -9.67
N GLU A 9 12.12 13.35 -9.06
CA GLU A 9 11.70 13.20 -7.67
C GLU A 9 10.23 13.55 -7.49
N THR A 10 9.62 13.03 -6.43
CA THR A 10 8.25 13.35 -6.00
C THR A 10 8.18 13.62 -4.50
N PHE A 11 7.19 14.42 -4.13
CA PHE A 11 6.72 14.68 -2.76
C PHE A 11 5.27 14.23 -2.56
N ASN A 12 4.68 13.60 -3.57
CA ASN A 12 3.28 13.25 -3.67
C ASN A 12 3.18 11.72 -3.68
N LEU A 13 2.87 11.14 -2.53
CA LEU A 13 2.99 9.72 -2.26
C LEU A 13 1.62 9.08 -2.04
N LYS A 14 1.49 7.85 -2.52
CA LYS A 14 0.34 6.99 -2.24
C LYS A 14 0.83 5.75 -1.49
N MET A 15 0.19 5.45 -0.37
CA MET A 15 0.36 4.20 0.36
C MET A 15 -0.69 3.22 -0.15
N GLU A 16 -0.25 2.15 -0.80
CA GLU A 16 -1.10 1.15 -1.45
C GLU A 16 -0.36 -0.17 -1.49
N ALA A 17 -0.93 -1.24 -0.95
CA ALA A 17 -0.37 -2.57 -1.11
C ALA A 17 -0.79 -3.16 -2.46
N ASP A 18 0.12 -3.93 -3.06
CA ASP A 18 -0.15 -4.69 -4.28
C ASP A 18 0.73 -5.95 -4.29
N VAL A 19 0.37 -6.92 -5.13
CA VAL A 19 1.06 -8.21 -5.22
C VAL A 19 2.51 -8.00 -5.67
N GLY A 20 3.46 -8.31 -4.77
CA GLY A 20 4.89 -8.30 -5.08
C GLY A 20 5.51 -6.91 -5.22
N ALA A 21 4.84 -5.86 -4.71
CA ALA A 21 5.33 -4.49 -4.74
C ALA A 21 5.53 -3.93 -3.33
N ASP A 22 6.46 -2.99 -3.19
CA ASP A 22 6.55 -2.18 -1.98
C ASP A 22 5.32 -1.28 -1.84
N PRO A 23 4.86 -0.97 -0.62
CA PRO A 23 3.56 -0.31 -0.43
C PRO A 23 3.53 1.20 -0.75
N ILE A 24 4.51 1.74 -1.47
CA ILE A 24 4.68 3.18 -1.66
C ILE A 24 4.86 3.55 -3.13
N TRP A 25 4.10 4.55 -3.58
CA TRP A 25 3.97 4.88 -4.99
C TRP A 25 4.06 6.39 -5.21
N CYS A 26 4.59 6.78 -6.38
CA CYS A 26 4.46 8.14 -6.84
C CYS A 26 3.04 8.38 -7.36
N VAL A 27 2.33 9.37 -6.83
CA VAL A 27 1.00 9.76 -7.32
C VAL A 27 1.06 10.29 -8.75
N ASP A 28 2.13 11.01 -9.09
CA ASP A 28 2.19 11.78 -10.33
C ASP A 28 2.53 10.89 -11.55
N CYS A 29 3.46 9.94 -11.41
CA CYS A 29 3.84 9.04 -12.50
C CYS A 29 3.46 7.56 -12.31
N GLY A 30 2.92 7.19 -11.14
CA GLY A 30 2.45 5.83 -10.86
C GLY A 30 3.53 4.78 -10.66
N CYS A 31 4.82 5.15 -10.63
CA CYS A 31 5.87 4.17 -10.38
C CYS A 31 5.84 3.69 -8.92
N ASN A 32 6.07 2.39 -8.73
CA ASN A 32 6.41 1.85 -7.42
C ASN A 32 7.75 2.44 -6.95
N LEU A 33 7.84 2.77 -5.67
CA LEU A 33 9.02 3.34 -5.05
C LEU A 33 9.62 2.30 -4.11
N GLU A 34 10.94 2.20 -4.10
CA GLU A 34 11.66 1.30 -3.18
C GLU A 34 11.45 1.80 -1.74
N LEU A 35 10.82 0.98 -0.90
CA LEU A 35 10.58 1.30 0.51
C LEU A 35 11.90 1.48 1.25
N GLU A 36 12.96 0.77 0.84
CA GLU A 36 14.25 0.89 1.50
C GLU A 36 14.95 2.23 1.27
N ASP A 37 14.68 2.89 0.15
CA ASP A 37 15.20 4.23 -0.15
C ASP A 37 14.45 5.34 0.64
N THR A 38 13.40 4.98 1.37
CA THR A 38 12.65 5.95 2.20
C THR A 38 13.40 6.25 3.50
N PRO A 39 13.27 7.48 4.05
CA PRO A 39 13.85 7.84 5.34
C PRO A 39 12.99 7.35 6.53
N LEU A 40 12.06 6.42 6.31
CA LEU A 40 11.25 5.82 7.36
C LEU A 40 12.11 4.97 8.30
N SER A 41 11.66 4.84 9.54
CA SER A 41 12.26 3.98 10.55
C SER A 41 12.25 2.52 10.10
N ILE A 42 13.29 1.76 10.48
CA ILE A 42 13.37 0.32 10.20
C ILE A 42 12.15 -0.42 10.75
N GLU A 43 11.63 0.01 11.89
CA GLU A 43 10.45 -0.59 12.50
C GLU A 43 9.20 -0.37 11.64
N LEU A 44 8.96 0.86 11.17
CA LEU A 44 7.81 1.15 10.33
C LEU A 44 7.92 0.46 8.96
N LYS A 45 9.12 0.43 8.36
CA LYS A 45 9.37 -0.33 7.12
C LYS A 45 8.98 -1.81 7.27
N LYS A 46 9.38 -2.46 8.37
CA LYS A 46 8.99 -3.86 8.65
C LYS A 46 7.49 -4.04 8.75
N LYS A 47 6.78 -3.13 9.44
CA LYS A 47 5.32 -3.18 9.56
C LYS A 47 4.64 -3.01 8.20
N LEU A 48 5.14 -2.09 7.37
CA LEU A 48 4.66 -1.87 6.01
C LEU A 48 4.86 -3.10 5.10
N ILE A 49 6.02 -3.75 5.18
CA ILE A 49 6.31 -4.99 4.44
C ILE A 49 5.38 -6.12 4.91
N ASP A 50 5.23 -6.32 6.22
CA ASP A 50 4.33 -7.35 6.77
C ASP A 50 2.88 -7.13 6.32
N TRP A 51 2.40 -5.89 6.41
CA TRP A 51 1.08 -5.49 5.91
C TRP A 51 0.93 -5.78 4.41
N ALA A 52 1.84 -5.28 3.57
CA ALA A 52 1.80 -5.49 2.12
C ALA A 52 1.83 -6.97 1.73
N SER A 53 2.56 -7.81 2.48
CA SER A 53 2.62 -9.26 2.25
C SER A 53 1.29 -9.99 2.51
N LYS A 54 0.35 -9.35 3.20
CA LYS A 54 -1.00 -9.89 3.43
C LYS A 54 -1.97 -9.56 2.29
N TYR A 55 -1.59 -8.68 1.37
CA TYR A 55 -2.43 -8.28 0.25
C TYR A 55 -2.82 -9.49 -0.60
N GLY A 56 -4.12 -9.64 -0.89
CA GLY A 56 -4.64 -10.73 -1.70
C GLY A 56 -4.79 -12.07 -0.96
N LYS A 57 -4.50 -12.18 0.34
CA LYS A 57 -4.76 -13.40 1.14
C LYS A 57 -6.25 -13.75 1.27
N TRP A 58 -7.13 -12.83 0.89
CA TRP A 58 -8.57 -13.04 0.80
C TRP A 58 -9.04 -13.63 -0.54
N ILE A 59 -8.11 -13.91 -1.45
CA ILE A 59 -8.39 -14.53 -2.77
C ILE A 59 -7.80 -15.94 -2.78
N ASP A 60 -8.60 -16.92 -3.19
CA ASP A 60 -8.13 -18.21 -3.65
C ASP A 60 -7.67 -18.04 -5.10
N TRP A 61 -6.36 -17.95 -5.29
CA TRP A 61 -5.74 -17.70 -6.60
C TRP A 61 -5.81 -18.90 -7.54
N ASP A 62 -6.02 -20.11 -7.03
CA ASP A 62 -6.15 -21.31 -7.86
C ASP A 62 -7.57 -21.42 -8.44
N LEU A 63 -8.58 -21.00 -7.68
CA LEU A 63 -9.98 -21.00 -8.08
C LEU A 63 -10.46 -19.67 -8.69
N ASP A 64 -9.66 -18.61 -8.57
CA ASP A 64 -10.06 -17.23 -8.92
C ASP A 64 -11.35 -16.82 -8.18
N GLU A 65 -11.40 -17.10 -6.88
CA GLU A 65 -12.57 -16.85 -6.02
C GLU A 65 -12.17 -16.09 -4.75
N ILE A 66 -13.11 -15.34 -4.18
CA ILE A 66 -12.95 -14.78 -2.84
C ILE A 66 -13.20 -15.87 -1.79
N ILE A 67 -12.35 -15.95 -0.76
CA ILE A 67 -12.58 -16.89 0.34
C ILE A 67 -13.74 -16.44 1.23
N SER A 68 -14.31 -17.37 2.01
CA SER A 68 -15.57 -17.15 2.74
C SER A 68 -15.62 -15.91 3.64
N ASN A 69 -14.50 -15.51 4.23
CA ASN A 69 -14.35 -14.32 5.08
C ASN A 69 -13.44 -13.26 4.43
N GLY A 70 -13.31 -13.30 3.10
CA GLY A 70 -12.35 -12.49 2.37
C GLY A 70 -12.66 -11.00 2.40
N ILE A 71 -13.94 -10.61 2.48
CA ILE A 71 -14.33 -9.20 2.58
C ILE A 71 -13.89 -8.63 3.93
N GLU A 72 -14.14 -9.37 5.01
CA GLU A 72 -13.74 -8.95 6.36
C GLU A 72 -12.21 -8.85 6.46
N MET A 73 -11.48 -9.78 5.85
CA MET A 73 -10.02 -9.75 5.77
C MET A 73 -9.49 -8.55 4.98
N GLU A 74 -10.11 -8.22 3.85
CA GLU A 74 -9.77 -7.01 3.06
C GLU A 74 -10.04 -5.73 3.88
N GLU A 75 -11.15 -5.67 4.62
CA GLU A 75 -11.47 -4.53 5.47
C GLU A 75 -10.47 -4.37 6.62
N GLU A 76 -10.08 -5.45 7.28
CA GLU A 76 -9.05 -5.42 8.34
C GLU A 76 -7.70 -4.97 7.78
N HIS A 77 -7.29 -5.51 6.63
CA HIS A 77 -6.10 -5.08 5.91
C HIS A 77 -6.16 -3.57 5.59
N ASN A 78 -7.30 -3.05 5.14
CA ASN A 78 -7.43 -1.63 4.85
C ASN A 78 -7.33 -0.76 6.11
N ARG A 79 -7.92 -1.18 7.23
CA ARG A 79 -7.80 -0.48 8.52
C ARG A 79 -6.35 -0.44 9.01
N GLU A 80 -5.61 -1.54 8.88
CA GLU A 80 -4.17 -1.60 9.20
C GLU A 80 -3.38 -0.61 8.31
N GLY A 81 -3.68 -0.57 7.01
CA GLY A 81 -3.05 0.33 6.05
C GLY A 81 -3.28 1.81 6.35
N GLU A 82 -4.48 2.20 6.78
CA GLU A 82 -4.79 3.57 7.22
C GLU A 82 -3.92 3.98 8.41
N ILE A 83 -3.81 3.12 9.42
CA ILE A 83 -3.00 3.39 10.62
C ILE A 83 -1.52 3.53 10.26
N LEU A 84 -0.99 2.63 9.42
CA LEU A 84 0.40 2.69 8.97
C LEU A 84 0.67 3.93 8.12
N THR A 85 -0.31 4.39 7.34
CA THR A 85 -0.21 5.64 6.57
C THR A 85 -0.07 6.84 7.49
N GLU A 86 -0.81 6.89 8.61
CA GLU A 86 -0.67 7.97 9.59
C GLU A 86 0.69 7.96 10.28
N HIS A 87 1.23 6.79 10.62
CA HIS A 87 2.61 6.70 11.13
C HIS A 87 3.64 7.19 10.09
N ALA A 88 3.48 6.84 8.82
CA ALA A 88 4.36 7.31 7.76
C ALA A 88 4.29 8.83 7.58
N LYS A 89 3.11 9.43 7.70
CA LYS A 89 2.95 10.91 7.70
C LYS A 89 3.69 11.56 8.86
N GLN A 90 3.61 10.99 10.05
CA GLN A 90 4.31 11.52 11.23
C GLN A 90 5.84 11.47 11.07
N GLU A 91 6.38 10.37 10.54
CA GLU A 91 7.84 10.24 10.33
C GLU A 91 8.37 11.08 9.17
N LEU A 92 7.61 11.21 8.07
CA LEU A 92 8.02 11.97 6.89
C LEU A 92 7.76 13.48 7.00
N GLY A 93 6.89 13.88 7.94
CA GLY A 93 6.50 15.27 8.19
C GLY A 93 5.81 15.94 7.01
N ASP A 94 5.62 17.25 7.11
CA ASP A 94 4.83 18.05 6.16
C ASP A 94 5.48 18.21 4.77
N LYS A 95 6.71 17.71 4.60
CA LYS A 95 7.40 17.72 3.31
C LYS A 95 6.69 16.87 2.26
N TYR A 96 6.01 15.82 2.69
CA TYR A 96 5.35 14.86 1.80
C TYR A 96 3.83 14.92 1.95
N ARG A 97 3.12 14.99 0.82
CA ARG A 97 1.67 14.73 0.80
C ARG A 97 1.47 13.24 0.61
N ILE A 98 0.90 12.58 1.61
CA ILE A 98 0.69 11.12 1.61
C ILE A 98 -0.80 10.82 1.67
N THR A 99 -1.28 9.98 0.75
CA THR A 99 -2.67 9.48 0.72
C THR A 99 -2.69 7.98 0.85
N PHE A 100 -3.65 7.44 1.60
CA PHE A 100 -3.93 6.01 1.63
C PHE A 100 -4.83 5.62 0.44
N SER A 101 -4.59 4.44 -0.14
CA SER A 101 -5.44 3.84 -1.17
C SER A 101 -5.85 2.44 -0.73
N PRO A 102 -7.14 2.22 -0.42
CA PRO A 102 -7.64 0.93 0.04
C PRO A 102 -7.78 -0.08 -1.09
N SER A 103 -7.63 -1.36 -0.75
CA SER A 103 -8.07 -2.44 -1.64
C SER A 103 -9.58 -2.39 -1.86
N THR A 104 -9.99 -2.74 -3.07
CA THR A 104 -11.40 -2.94 -3.45
C THR A 104 -11.63 -4.28 -4.15
N MET A 105 -10.62 -5.16 -4.17
CA MET A 105 -10.63 -6.44 -4.87
C MET A 105 -11.75 -7.35 -4.36
N GLY A 106 -11.87 -7.55 -3.04
CA GLY A 106 -12.86 -8.47 -2.47
C GLY A 106 -14.28 -8.09 -2.88
N ARG A 107 -14.61 -6.80 -2.86
CA ARG A 107 -15.91 -6.30 -3.36
C ARG A 107 -16.14 -6.55 -4.86
N ARG A 108 -15.10 -6.52 -5.69
CA ARG A 108 -15.22 -6.77 -7.14
C ARG A 108 -15.52 -8.23 -7.46
N TYR A 109 -14.93 -9.17 -6.73
CA TYR A 109 -15.22 -10.61 -6.88
C TYR A 109 -16.68 -10.97 -6.53
N LYS A 110 -17.33 -10.22 -5.62
CA LYS A 110 -18.75 -10.44 -5.29
C LYS A 110 -19.72 -10.03 -6.42
N THR A 111 -19.25 -9.24 -7.37
CA THR A 111 -20.06 -8.69 -8.47
C THR A 111 -19.83 -9.36 -9.82
N LEU A 112 -18.91 -10.32 -9.88
CA LEU A 112 -18.69 -11.21 -11.02
C LEU A 112 -19.59 -12.44 -10.89
#